data_AF-A0A6P0S8Y2-F1
#
_entry.id   AF-A0A6P0S8Y2-F1
#
_cell.length_a   1.000
_cell.length_b   1.000
_cell.length_c   1.000
_cell.angle_alpha   90.00
_cell.angle_beta   90.00
_cell.angle_gamma   90.00
#
_symmetry.space_group_name_H-M   'P 1'
#
loop_
_entity.id
_entity.type
_entity.pdbx_description
1 polymer ?
#
loop_
_entity_poly.entity_id
_entity_poly.type
_entity_poly.pdbx_seq_one_letter_code
_entity_poly.pdbx_strand_id
1 'polypeptide(L)'
;MGKRVVELFDQSPKHRAAVLVRENRQGSFVAQQLEHLQRQYGIEIYDVQESDRQSHVPREILTLLHFLDLPHSPDYLKAALVVLVERQLIPTQDLNALATFPEQFLYPGPLDPHQTPAVIKAARYCRSLLRARLELPHYQLISFLALTLNYNQSELATADKLAERIAKQTLGNSSMNATLGALQEIVNSERFEPVETEDADSRYLRAGQLTIITMHKAKGLDWDYVFIPFLHEDTLPGNPWVPTAGQFLGDFTLAEVARAQIRASLHEQTIPLAPEAWEQAGQLKTAEEFRLLYVAMTRAKRLLWISAAEQGPFRWSTFSGKGDNLQQKKPCPVLPALRNHFPQANVN
;
A
#
# COMPACT_ATOMS: atom_id res chain seq x y z
N MET A 1 -22.77 6.07 3.03
CA MET A 1 -21.65 6.95 2.63
C MET A 1 -21.89 7.64 1.28
N GLY A 2 -21.88 6.94 0.15
CA GLY A 2 -21.96 7.58 -1.19
C GLY A 2 -23.09 8.61 -1.38
N LYS A 3 -24.34 8.25 -1.04
CA LYS A 3 -25.48 9.19 -1.07
C LYS A 3 -25.23 10.47 -0.25
N ARG A 4 -24.65 10.31 0.94
CA ARG A 4 -24.35 11.44 1.83
C ARG A 4 -23.24 12.34 1.27
N VAL A 5 -22.26 11.75 0.59
CA VAL A 5 -21.22 12.51 -0.11
C VAL A 5 -21.86 13.38 -1.19
N VAL A 6 -22.75 12.82 -2.03
CA VAL A 6 -23.48 13.57 -3.06
C VAL A 6 -24.27 14.73 -2.45
N GLU A 7 -25.08 14.48 -1.42
CA GLU A 7 -25.85 15.55 -0.74
C GLU A 7 -24.98 16.70 -0.24
N LEU A 8 -23.78 16.40 0.29
CA LEU A 8 -22.88 17.41 0.83
C LEU A 8 -22.22 18.24 -0.29
N PHE A 9 -21.83 17.60 -1.40
CA PHE A 9 -21.27 18.30 -2.55
C PHE A 9 -22.32 19.08 -3.33
N ASP A 10 -23.57 18.62 -3.41
CA ASP A 10 -24.68 19.39 -3.99
C ASP A 10 -24.94 20.69 -3.22
N GLN A 11 -24.86 20.63 -1.88
CA GLN A 11 -25.03 21.82 -1.03
C GLN A 11 -23.81 22.75 -1.06
N SER A 12 -22.61 22.21 -1.26
CA SER A 12 -21.37 22.98 -1.23
C SER A 12 -20.31 22.38 -2.16
N PRO A 13 -20.37 22.68 -3.48
CA PRO A 13 -19.51 22.05 -4.48
C PRO A 13 -18.01 22.33 -4.31
N LYS A 14 -17.66 23.42 -3.61
CA LYS A 14 -16.26 23.83 -3.37
C LYS A 14 -15.65 23.23 -2.10
N HIS A 15 -16.45 22.58 -1.27
CA HIS A 15 -15.94 21.94 -0.06
C HIS A 15 -15.07 20.73 -0.41
N ARG A 16 -14.34 20.25 0.59
CA ARG A 16 -13.36 19.16 0.47
C ARG A 16 -13.78 18.06 1.41
N ALA A 17 -13.77 16.82 0.94
CA ALA A 17 -14.13 15.67 1.74
C ALA A 17 -12.99 14.66 1.78
N ALA A 18 -12.88 13.92 2.88
CA ALA A 18 -11.95 12.81 3.00
C ALA A 18 -12.56 11.55 3.58
N VAL A 19 -12.11 10.40 3.10
CA VAL A 19 -12.31 9.10 3.72
C VAL A 19 -10.99 8.66 4.36
N LEU A 20 -10.95 8.57 5.68
CA LEU A 20 -9.79 8.15 6.45
C LEU A 20 -9.88 6.67 6.78
N VAL A 21 -8.93 5.88 6.28
CA VAL A 21 -8.87 4.44 6.49
C VAL A 21 -7.66 4.04 7.33
N ARG A 22 -7.71 2.88 8.00
CA ARG A 22 -6.57 2.36 8.77
C ARG A 22 -5.54 1.68 7.87
N GLU A 23 -6.03 0.98 6.86
CA GLU A 23 -5.22 0.18 5.93
C GLU A 23 -5.43 0.63 4.48
N ASN A 24 -4.36 0.57 3.70
CA ASN A 24 -4.34 0.86 2.27
C ASN A 24 -5.43 0.09 1.48
N ARG A 25 -5.58 -1.22 1.71
CA ARG A 25 -6.60 -2.03 1.02
C ARG A 25 -8.04 -1.59 1.29
N GLN A 26 -8.32 -1.03 2.47
CA GLN A 26 -9.64 -0.43 2.74
C GLN A 26 -9.87 0.78 1.83
N GLY A 27 -8.83 1.59 1.61
CA GLY A 27 -8.85 2.74 0.72
C GLY A 27 -9.19 2.34 -0.71
N SER A 28 -8.45 1.39 -1.28
CA SER A 28 -8.71 0.88 -2.64
C SER A 28 -10.11 0.28 -2.78
N PHE A 29 -10.60 -0.43 -1.76
CA PHE A 29 -11.98 -0.95 -1.76
C PHE A 29 -13.01 0.19 -1.80
N VAL A 30 -12.84 1.22 -0.97
CA VAL A 30 -13.75 2.39 -0.98
C VAL A 30 -13.70 3.11 -2.32
N ALA A 31 -12.51 3.32 -2.89
CA ALA A 31 -12.35 3.96 -4.19
C ALA A 31 -13.14 3.22 -5.28
N GLN A 32 -12.99 1.88 -5.32
CA GLN A 32 -13.73 1.03 -6.26
C GLN A 32 -15.25 1.10 -6.07
N GLN A 33 -15.74 1.07 -4.82
CA GLN A 33 -17.18 1.13 -4.55
C GLN A 33 -17.78 2.52 -4.87
N LEU A 34 -16.98 3.58 -4.72
CA LEU A 34 -17.43 4.95 -4.96
C LEU A 34 -17.18 5.43 -6.39
N GLU A 35 -16.49 4.67 -7.25
CA GLU A 35 -16.14 5.07 -8.63
C GLU A 35 -17.34 5.60 -9.44
N HIS A 36 -18.55 5.08 -9.17
CA HIS A 36 -19.80 5.55 -9.79
C HIS A 36 -20.09 7.05 -9.54
N LEU A 37 -19.61 7.63 -8.43
CA LEU A 37 -19.81 9.03 -8.09
C LEU A 37 -19.15 9.97 -9.11
N GLN A 38 -17.96 9.61 -9.59
CA GLN A 38 -17.28 10.38 -10.61
C GLN A 38 -18.06 10.33 -11.93
N ARG A 39 -18.55 9.15 -12.32
CA ARG A 39 -19.28 8.96 -13.58
C ARG A 39 -20.67 9.60 -13.59
N GLN A 40 -21.37 9.60 -12.46
CA GLN A 40 -22.76 10.04 -12.37
C GLN A 40 -22.93 11.47 -11.85
N TYR A 41 -22.04 11.92 -10.96
CA TYR A 41 -22.17 13.21 -10.26
C TYR A 41 -20.96 14.12 -10.46
N GLY A 42 -19.93 13.69 -11.21
CA GLY A 42 -18.74 14.49 -11.48
C GLY A 42 -17.84 14.74 -10.26
N ILE A 43 -18.02 13.99 -9.17
CA ILE A 43 -17.20 14.12 -7.96
C ILE A 43 -15.87 13.40 -8.18
N GLU A 44 -14.76 14.14 -8.11
CA GLU A 44 -13.42 13.57 -8.27
C GLU A 44 -13.09 12.69 -7.07
N ILE A 45 -12.71 11.43 -7.32
CA ILE A 45 -12.23 10.51 -6.29
C ILE A 45 -10.73 10.40 -6.43
N TYR A 46 -10.02 10.71 -5.34
CA TYR A 46 -8.57 10.69 -5.32
C TYR A 46 -8.08 9.68 -4.28
N ASP A 47 -7.62 8.51 -4.75
CA ASP A 47 -6.95 7.52 -3.90
C ASP A 47 -5.46 7.87 -3.76
N VAL A 48 -5.07 8.32 -2.56
CA VAL A 48 -3.69 8.69 -2.26
C VAL A 48 -2.74 7.51 -2.42
N GLN A 49 -3.19 6.28 -2.12
CA GLN A 49 -2.35 5.11 -2.28
C GLN A 49 -2.08 4.82 -3.76
N GLU A 50 -3.07 4.99 -4.64
CA GLU A 50 -2.87 4.83 -6.08
C GLU A 50 -1.88 5.86 -6.63
N SER A 51 -1.86 7.07 -6.06
CA SER A 51 -0.86 8.09 -6.39
C SER A 51 0.52 7.77 -5.80
N ASP A 52 0.61 7.19 -4.61
CA ASP A 52 1.90 6.72 -4.04
C ASP A 52 2.49 5.52 -4.80
N ARG A 53 1.70 4.78 -5.60
CA ARG A 53 2.26 3.76 -6.49
C ARG A 53 3.22 4.36 -7.52
N GLN A 54 3.13 5.66 -7.80
CA GLN A 54 4.07 6.39 -8.65
C GLN A 54 5.49 6.43 -8.06
N SER A 55 5.64 6.36 -6.72
CA SER A 55 6.92 6.25 -6.02
C SER A 55 7.57 4.86 -6.17
N HIS A 56 6.84 3.86 -6.70
CA HIS A 56 7.39 2.55 -7.01
C HIS A 56 8.03 2.46 -8.38
N VAL A 57 7.78 3.42 -9.29
CA VAL A 57 8.32 3.38 -10.66
C VAL A 57 9.84 3.15 -10.67
N PRO A 58 10.68 3.91 -9.92
CA PRO A 58 12.11 3.63 -9.89
C PRO A 58 12.45 2.23 -9.36
N ARG A 59 11.71 1.76 -8.34
CA ARG A 59 11.95 0.45 -7.70
C ARG A 59 11.53 -0.72 -8.59
N GLU A 60 10.40 -0.61 -9.28
CA GLU A 60 9.91 -1.60 -10.24
C GLU A 60 10.85 -1.69 -11.44
N ILE A 61 11.22 -0.54 -12.02
CA ILE A 61 12.20 -0.48 -13.11
C ILE A 61 13.54 -1.07 -12.65
N LEU A 62 14.01 -0.76 -11.44
CA LEU A 62 15.25 -1.34 -10.89
C LEU A 62 15.15 -2.85 -10.75
N THR A 63 14.03 -3.34 -10.22
CA THR A 63 13.77 -4.77 -10.03
C THR A 63 13.82 -5.52 -11.36
N LEU A 64 13.15 -4.99 -12.40
CA LEU A 64 13.13 -5.60 -13.72
C LEU A 64 14.50 -5.50 -14.41
N LEU A 65 15.20 -4.37 -14.26
CA LEU A 65 16.55 -4.22 -14.80
C LEU A 65 17.57 -5.17 -14.14
N HIS A 66 17.48 -5.43 -12.84
CA HIS A 66 18.29 -6.46 -12.18
C HIS A 66 18.01 -7.87 -12.73
N PHE A 67 16.73 -8.21 -12.94
CA PHE A 67 16.37 -9.48 -13.58
C PHE A 67 16.91 -9.57 -15.01
N LEU A 68 16.83 -8.49 -15.79
CA LEU A 68 17.36 -8.45 -17.15
C LEU A 68 18.88 -8.64 -17.17
N ASP A 69 19.59 -8.14 -16.16
CA ASP A 69 21.04 -8.28 -16.09
C ASP A 69 21.50 -9.66 -15.61
N LEU A 70 20.81 -10.21 -14.60
CA LEU A 70 21.14 -11.48 -13.96
C LEU A 70 19.91 -12.41 -13.90
N PRO A 71 19.44 -12.93 -15.06
CA PRO A 71 18.20 -13.71 -15.13
C PRO A 71 18.27 -15.09 -14.47
N HIS A 72 19.48 -15.58 -14.19
CA HIS A 72 19.74 -16.84 -13.49
C HIS A 72 19.67 -16.69 -11.96
N SER A 73 19.50 -15.48 -11.43
CA SER A 73 19.33 -15.25 -10.00
C SER A 73 17.90 -15.59 -9.57
N PRO A 74 17.70 -16.56 -8.64
CA PRO A 74 16.39 -16.87 -8.08
C PRO A 74 15.72 -15.65 -7.45
N ASP A 75 16.49 -14.83 -6.73
CA ASP A 75 15.95 -13.66 -6.03
C ASP A 75 15.47 -12.58 -7.00
N TYR A 76 16.23 -12.29 -8.06
CA TYR A 76 15.83 -11.29 -9.05
C TYR A 76 14.67 -11.77 -9.91
N LEU A 77 14.66 -13.06 -10.30
CA LEU A 77 13.52 -13.64 -11.02
C LEU A 77 12.25 -13.59 -10.15
N LYS A 78 12.34 -14.00 -8.88
CA LYS A 78 11.21 -13.93 -7.94
C LYS A 78 10.71 -12.50 -7.80
N ALA A 79 11.60 -11.53 -7.60
CA ALA A 79 11.22 -10.13 -7.46
C ALA A 79 10.54 -9.59 -8.72
N ALA A 80 11.04 -9.92 -9.91
CA ALA A 80 10.38 -9.55 -11.17
C ALA A 80 8.98 -10.18 -11.28
N LEU A 81 8.82 -11.45 -10.92
CA LEU A 81 7.51 -12.11 -10.91
C LEU A 81 6.53 -11.46 -9.92
N VAL A 82 7.01 -10.99 -8.77
CA VAL A 82 6.18 -10.23 -7.80
C VAL A 82 5.64 -8.97 -8.45
N VAL A 83 6.48 -8.18 -9.13
CA VAL A 83 6.05 -6.97 -9.85
C VAL A 83 4.97 -7.31 -10.90
N LEU A 84 5.17 -8.37 -11.68
CA LEU A 84 4.19 -8.79 -12.69
C LEU A 84 2.84 -9.23 -12.09
N VAL A 85 2.84 -9.84 -10.89
CA VAL A 85 1.61 -10.20 -10.15
C VAL A 85 0.92 -8.96 -9.59
N GLU A 86 1.67 -8.04 -8.98
CA GLU A 86 1.13 -6.80 -8.41
C GLU A 86 0.49 -5.92 -9.49
N ARG A 87 1.08 -5.91 -10.70
CA ARG A 87 0.53 -5.27 -11.90
C ARG A 87 -0.53 -6.09 -12.64
N GLN A 88 -0.94 -7.24 -12.08
CA GLN A 88 -1.99 -8.12 -12.61
C GLN A 88 -1.74 -8.63 -14.04
N LEU A 89 -0.48 -8.64 -14.51
CA LEU A 89 -0.11 -9.15 -15.83
C LEU A 89 -0.14 -10.68 -15.86
N ILE A 90 0.18 -11.30 -14.73
CA ILE A 90 0.18 -12.75 -14.53
C ILE A 90 -0.66 -13.11 -13.30
N PRO A 91 -1.28 -14.31 -13.26
CA PRO A 91 -2.07 -14.73 -12.11
C PRO A 91 -1.19 -14.98 -10.87
N THR A 92 -1.79 -14.85 -9.69
CA THR A 92 -1.17 -15.23 -8.41
C THR A 92 -0.88 -16.74 -8.38
N GLN A 93 0.35 -17.11 -8.06
CA GLN A 93 0.82 -18.50 -7.99
C GLN A 93 2.05 -18.59 -7.06
N ASP A 94 2.55 -19.80 -6.79
CA ASP A 94 3.74 -19.97 -5.96
C ASP A 94 5.01 -19.50 -6.68
N LEU A 95 5.38 -18.25 -6.44
CA LEU A 95 6.54 -17.62 -7.07
C LEU A 95 7.88 -18.20 -6.59
N ASN A 96 7.94 -18.77 -5.39
CA ASN A 96 9.17 -19.39 -4.89
C ASN A 96 9.48 -20.64 -5.71
N ALA A 97 8.47 -21.47 -5.97
CA ALA A 97 8.61 -22.65 -6.79
C ALA A 97 9.13 -22.30 -8.20
N LEU A 98 8.62 -21.23 -8.81
CA LEU A 98 9.06 -20.80 -10.16
C LEU A 98 10.49 -20.26 -10.18
N ALA A 99 10.88 -19.55 -9.12
CA ALA A 99 12.20 -18.95 -9.03
C ALA A 99 13.31 -19.93 -8.62
N THR A 100 12.96 -21.12 -8.12
CA THR A 100 13.93 -22.10 -7.60
C THR A 100 14.93 -22.55 -8.67
N PHE A 101 14.45 -22.78 -9.90
CA PHE A 101 15.28 -23.16 -11.06
C PHE A 101 14.96 -22.26 -12.26
N PRO A 102 15.58 -21.07 -12.35
CA PRO A 102 15.26 -20.06 -13.38
C PRO A 102 15.35 -20.60 -14.81
N GLU A 103 16.36 -21.40 -15.12
CA GLU A 103 16.59 -21.95 -16.46
C GLU A 103 15.46 -22.90 -16.86
N GLN A 104 15.07 -23.80 -15.95
CA GLN A 104 13.97 -24.74 -16.15
C GLN A 104 12.63 -24.01 -16.29
N PHE A 105 12.42 -22.93 -15.53
CA PHE A 105 11.22 -22.12 -15.62
C PHE A 105 11.15 -21.33 -16.95
N LEU A 106 12.24 -20.68 -17.36
CA LEU A 106 12.28 -19.82 -18.53
C LEU A 106 12.33 -20.63 -19.84
N TYR A 107 13.15 -21.67 -19.88
CA TYR A 107 13.44 -22.48 -21.06
C TYR A 107 13.42 -23.98 -20.70
N PRO A 108 12.23 -24.55 -20.40
CA PRO A 108 12.12 -25.96 -20.05
C PRO A 108 12.61 -26.85 -21.20
N GLY A 109 13.42 -27.84 -20.87
CA GLY A 109 13.89 -28.88 -21.78
C GLY A 109 12.88 -30.01 -21.98
N PRO A 110 13.13 -30.94 -22.91
CA PRO A 110 12.20 -32.04 -23.23
C PRO A 110 11.93 -33.01 -22.06
N LEU A 111 12.80 -33.02 -21.05
CA LEU A 111 12.72 -33.90 -19.89
C LEU A 111 12.08 -33.23 -18.67
N ASP A 112 11.77 -31.93 -18.76
CA ASP A 112 11.20 -31.16 -17.66
C ASP A 112 9.69 -31.37 -17.53
N PRO A 113 9.14 -31.24 -16.31
CA PRO A 113 7.71 -31.37 -16.09
C PRO A 113 6.91 -30.33 -16.88
N HIS A 114 5.75 -30.74 -17.39
CA HIS A 114 4.86 -29.86 -18.12
C HIS A 114 4.40 -28.68 -17.24
N GLN A 115 4.66 -27.47 -17.73
CA GLN A 115 4.23 -26.24 -17.08
C GLN A 115 2.72 -26.04 -17.20
N THR A 116 2.08 -25.53 -16.14
CA THR A 116 0.66 -25.17 -16.18
C THR A 116 0.44 -23.93 -17.06
N PRO A 117 -0.79 -23.66 -17.55
CA PRO A 117 -1.07 -22.47 -18.36
C PRO A 117 -0.69 -21.13 -17.68
N ALA A 118 -0.85 -21.05 -16.36
CA ALA A 118 -0.45 -19.90 -15.56
C ALA A 118 1.07 -19.68 -15.58
N VAL A 119 1.83 -20.77 -15.44
CA VAL A 119 3.30 -20.77 -15.50
C VAL A 119 3.80 -20.41 -16.90
N ILE A 120 3.19 -20.98 -17.96
CA ILE A 120 3.52 -20.65 -19.36
C ILE A 120 3.31 -19.16 -19.64
N LYS A 121 2.22 -18.57 -19.12
CA LYS A 121 1.95 -17.13 -19.27
C LYS A 121 3.04 -16.30 -18.60
N ALA A 122 3.44 -16.66 -17.38
CA ALA A 122 4.51 -15.97 -16.66
C ALA A 122 5.87 -16.10 -17.37
N ALA A 123 6.25 -17.31 -17.78
CA ALA A 123 7.48 -17.55 -18.52
C ALA A 123 7.51 -16.82 -19.87
N ARG A 124 6.35 -16.64 -20.53
CA ARG A 124 6.26 -15.83 -21.75
C ARG A 124 6.56 -14.35 -21.49
N TYR A 125 6.02 -13.77 -20.42
CA TYR A 125 6.34 -12.39 -20.04
C TYR A 125 7.83 -12.23 -19.75
N CYS A 126 8.41 -13.08 -18.90
CA CYS A 126 9.84 -13.02 -18.58
C CYS A 126 10.71 -13.16 -19.82
N ARG A 127 10.41 -14.10 -20.73
CA ARG A 127 11.13 -14.24 -22.01
C ARG A 127 10.98 -13.03 -22.92
N SER A 128 9.81 -12.39 -22.94
CA SER A 128 9.60 -11.16 -23.70
C SER A 128 10.49 -10.02 -23.18
N LEU A 129 10.64 -9.90 -21.86
CA LEU A 129 11.54 -8.94 -21.23
C LEU A 129 13.00 -9.24 -21.62
N LEU A 130 13.44 -10.50 -21.50
CA LEU A 130 14.81 -10.90 -21.85
C LEU A 130 15.12 -10.67 -23.34
N ARG A 131 14.15 -10.95 -24.21
CA ARG A 131 14.26 -10.67 -25.64
C ARG A 131 14.40 -9.17 -25.90
N ALA A 132 13.64 -8.33 -25.20
CA ALA A 132 13.74 -6.88 -25.33
C ALA A 132 15.12 -6.36 -24.94
N ARG A 133 15.79 -6.94 -23.92
CA ARG A 133 17.20 -6.61 -23.60
C ARG A 133 18.16 -6.88 -24.76
N LEU A 134 17.91 -7.92 -25.56
CA LEU A 134 18.76 -8.29 -26.69
C LEU A 134 18.47 -7.47 -27.95
N GLU A 135 17.20 -7.09 -28.16
CA GLU A 135 16.73 -6.45 -29.39
C GLU A 135 16.69 -4.92 -29.31
N LEU A 136 16.53 -4.34 -28.11
CA LEU A 136 16.41 -2.90 -27.94
C LEU A 136 17.72 -2.23 -27.53
N PRO A 137 17.97 -0.99 -27.99
CA PRO A 137 19.01 -0.15 -27.42
C PRO A 137 18.79 0.06 -25.92
N HIS A 138 19.89 0.08 -25.16
CA HIS A 138 19.86 0.17 -23.69
C HIS A 138 19.01 1.34 -23.15
N TYR A 139 19.07 2.50 -23.80
CA TYR A 139 18.30 3.69 -23.40
C TYR A 139 16.78 3.56 -23.61
N GLN A 140 16.31 2.61 -24.41
CA GLN A 140 14.88 2.37 -24.66
C GLN A 140 14.27 1.36 -23.69
N LEU A 141 15.09 0.67 -22.89
CA LEU A 141 14.61 -0.38 -21.99
C LEU A 141 13.64 0.16 -20.95
N ILE A 142 13.89 1.33 -20.37
CA ILE A 142 12.99 1.93 -19.36
C ILE A 142 11.61 2.20 -19.95
N SER A 143 11.55 2.82 -21.14
CA SER A 143 10.29 3.10 -21.83
C SER A 143 9.55 1.81 -22.21
N PHE A 144 10.28 0.78 -22.68
CA PHE A 144 9.69 -0.52 -22.97
C PHE A 144 9.11 -1.18 -21.72
N LEU A 145 9.83 -1.15 -20.59
CA LEU A 145 9.36 -1.70 -19.32
C LEU A 145 8.11 -0.95 -18.83
N ALA A 146 8.10 0.38 -18.93
CA ALA A 146 6.95 1.20 -18.54
C ALA A 146 5.68 0.85 -19.34
N LEU A 147 5.81 0.67 -20.65
CA LEU A 147 4.71 0.21 -21.51
C LEU A 147 4.29 -1.24 -21.18
N THR A 148 5.25 -2.12 -20.94
CA THR A 148 4.97 -3.54 -20.61
C THR A 148 4.23 -3.68 -19.28
N LEU A 149 4.50 -2.79 -18.33
CA LEU A 149 3.83 -2.73 -17.03
C LEU A 149 2.46 -2.04 -17.05
N ASN A 150 1.99 -1.60 -18.22
CA ASN A 150 0.75 -0.83 -18.39
C ASN A 150 0.70 0.39 -17.46
N TYR A 151 1.81 1.14 -17.38
CA TYR A 151 1.86 2.37 -16.62
C TYR A 151 0.81 3.38 -17.10
N ASN A 152 0.16 4.04 -16.14
CA ASN A 152 -0.76 5.14 -16.43
C ASN A 152 0.00 6.42 -16.85
N GLN A 153 -0.73 7.47 -17.23
CA GLN A 153 -0.12 8.71 -17.75
C GLN A 153 0.91 9.34 -16.78
N SER A 154 0.64 9.34 -15.48
CA SER A 154 1.56 9.87 -14.46
C SER A 154 2.79 8.98 -14.25
N GLU A 155 2.62 7.65 -14.29
CA GLU A 155 3.72 6.70 -14.15
C GLU A 155 4.64 6.73 -15.39
N LEU A 156 4.07 6.90 -16.59
CA LEU A 156 4.83 7.10 -17.83
C LEU A 156 5.68 8.38 -17.76
N ALA A 157 5.09 9.50 -17.34
CA ALA A 157 5.83 10.75 -17.15
C ALA A 157 6.96 10.61 -16.12
N THR A 158 6.73 9.83 -15.06
CA THR A 158 7.73 9.51 -14.04
C THR A 158 8.85 8.62 -14.58
N ALA A 159 8.51 7.62 -15.41
CA ALA A 159 9.47 6.76 -16.09
C ALA A 159 10.32 7.53 -17.12
N ASP A 160 9.73 8.49 -17.84
CA ASP A 160 10.45 9.36 -18.78
C ASP A 160 11.42 10.30 -18.05
N LYS A 161 10.98 10.96 -16.96
CA LYS A 161 11.89 11.75 -16.10
C LYS A 161 13.02 10.90 -15.53
N LEU A 162 12.72 9.65 -15.15
CA LEU A 162 13.71 8.71 -14.65
C LEU A 162 14.75 8.37 -15.73
N ALA A 163 14.29 8.04 -16.93
CA ALA A 163 15.15 7.73 -18.07
C ALA A 163 16.05 8.94 -18.43
N GLU A 164 15.50 10.15 -18.45
CA GLU A 164 16.27 11.37 -18.72
C GLU A 164 17.34 11.63 -17.64
N ARG A 165 16.99 11.46 -16.36
CA ARG A 165 17.93 11.62 -15.24
C ARG A 165 19.07 10.60 -15.32
N ILE A 166 18.75 9.34 -15.58
CA ILE A 166 19.75 8.27 -15.75
C ILE A 166 20.65 8.58 -16.94
N ALA A 167 20.08 9.00 -18.08
CA ALA A 167 20.86 9.36 -19.26
C ALA A 167 21.85 10.49 -18.96
N LYS A 168 21.45 11.50 -18.17
CA LYS A 168 22.34 12.57 -17.69
C LYS A 168 23.44 12.07 -16.75
N GLN A 169 23.12 11.20 -15.79
CA GLN A 169 24.09 10.66 -14.83
C GLN A 169 25.09 9.67 -15.46
N THR A 170 24.69 9.01 -16.54
CA THR A 170 25.50 8.01 -17.26
C THR A 170 26.15 8.57 -18.53
N LEU A 171 26.19 9.91 -18.68
CA LEU A 171 26.88 10.58 -19.80
C LEU A 171 28.34 10.10 -19.89
N GLY A 172 28.70 9.48 -21.02
CA GLY A 172 30.04 8.93 -21.25
C GLY A 172 30.25 7.48 -20.81
N ASN A 173 29.32 6.89 -20.05
CA ASN A 173 29.33 5.46 -19.68
C ASN A 173 27.91 4.88 -19.63
N SER A 174 27.33 4.60 -20.81
CA SER A 174 25.96 4.10 -20.95
C SER A 174 25.82 2.58 -20.76
N SER A 175 26.62 1.99 -19.85
CA SER A 175 26.56 0.55 -19.56
C SER A 175 25.38 0.21 -18.63
N MET A 176 24.97 -1.07 -18.67
CA MET A 176 23.95 -1.61 -17.76
C MET A 176 24.33 -1.38 -16.28
N ASN A 177 25.59 -1.64 -15.93
CA ASN A 177 26.10 -1.45 -14.57
C ASN A 177 26.01 0.01 -14.11
N ALA A 178 26.37 0.96 -14.98
CA ALA A 178 26.26 2.38 -14.67
C ALA A 178 24.79 2.80 -14.47
N THR A 179 23.88 2.24 -15.26
CA THR A 179 22.44 2.49 -15.15
C THR A 179 21.85 1.90 -13.87
N LEU A 180 22.20 0.66 -13.52
CA LEU A 180 21.80 0.03 -12.26
C LEU A 180 22.33 0.81 -11.06
N GLY A 181 23.60 1.24 -11.09
CA GLY A 181 24.21 2.04 -10.03
C GLY A 181 23.49 3.38 -9.81
N ALA A 182 23.24 4.12 -10.90
CA ALA A 182 22.51 5.39 -10.85
C ALA A 182 21.08 5.20 -10.33
N LEU A 183 20.37 4.17 -10.81
CA LEU A 183 19.01 3.88 -10.39
C LEU A 183 18.93 3.38 -8.93
N GLN A 184 19.93 2.63 -8.47
CA GLN A 184 20.00 2.18 -7.09
C GLN A 184 20.31 3.33 -6.12
N GLU A 185 21.14 4.30 -6.52
CA GLU A 185 21.32 5.55 -5.77
C GLU A 185 20.00 6.34 -5.69
N ILE A 186 19.26 6.43 -6.79
CA ILE A 186 17.95 7.09 -6.85
C ILE A 186 16.95 6.41 -5.89
N VAL A 187 16.90 5.07 -5.87
CA VAL A 187 16.01 4.32 -4.97
C VAL A 187 16.44 4.45 -3.51
N ASN A 188 17.74 4.32 -3.22
CA ASN A 188 18.28 4.36 -1.84
C ASN A 188 18.22 5.75 -1.22
N SER A 189 18.30 6.81 -2.03
CA SER A 189 18.21 8.18 -1.53
C SER A 189 16.79 8.57 -1.15
N GLU A 190 15.76 7.79 -1.51
CA GLU A 190 14.33 8.11 -1.35
C GLU A 190 13.93 9.51 -1.87
N ARG A 191 14.81 10.14 -2.67
CA ARG A 191 14.71 11.53 -3.17
C ARG A 191 14.34 11.56 -4.65
N PHE A 192 13.61 10.56 -5.12
CA PHE A 192 12.97 10.62 -6.43
C PHE A 192 11.53 11.07 -6.25
N GLU A 193 11.34 12.38 -6.22
CA GLU A 193 10.00 12.94 -6.35
C GLU A 193 9.47 12.58 -7.74
N PRO A 194 8.30 11.92 -7.82
CA PRO A 194 7.59 11.72 -9.07
C PRO A 194 7.46 13.03 -9.85
N VAL A 195 7.16 12.98 -11.15
CA VAL A 195 6.69 14.20 -11.82
C VAL A 195 5.31 14.50 -11.25
N GLU A 196 5.28 15.25 -10.16
CA GLU A 196 4.06 15.81 -9.62
C GLU A 196 3.83 17.15 -10.33
N THR A 197 2.71 17.26 -11.03
CA THR A 197 2.37 18.49 -11.77
C THR A 197 1.88 19.61 -10.85
N GLU A 198 1.75 19.38 -9.53
CA GLU A 198 1.19 20.29 -8.53
C GLU A 198 1.81 20.10 -7.12
N ASP A 199 1.63 21.09 -6.22
CA ASP A 199 2.16 21.14 -4.84
C ASP A 199 1.60 19.99 -3.96
N ALA A 200 2.47 19.31 -3.19
CA ALA A 200 2.20 17.98 -2.61
C ALA A 200 1.03 17.93 -1.61
N ASP A 201 0.80 19.01 -0.85
CA ASP A 201 -0.35 19.11 0.07
C ASP A 201 -1.62 19.61 -0.63
N SER A 202 -1.47 20.40 -1.71
CA SER A 202 -2.59 20.95 -2.45
C SER A 202 -3.42 19.86 -3.14
N ARG A 203 -2.77 18.75 -3.53
CA ARG A 203 -3.41 17.62 -4.24
C ARG A 203 -4.43 16.87 -3.39
N TYR A 204 -4.25 16.83 -2.07
CA TYR A 204 -5.18 16.17 -1.14
C TYR A 204 -6.40 17.03 -0.82
N LEU A 205 -6.30 18.32 -1.12
CA LEU A 205 -7.18 19.39 -0.65
C LEU A 205 -7.83 20.14 -1.82
N ARG A 206 -8.00 19.49 -2.98
CA ARG A 206 -8.69 20.10 -4.13
C ARG A 206 -10.17 20.29 -3.82
N ALA A 207 -10.73 21.39 -4.32
CA ALA A 207 -12.15 21.68 -4.18
C ALA A 207 -12.99 20.69 -5.01
N GLY A 208 -14.11 20.20 -4.47
CA GLY A 208 -14.95 19.23 -5.19
C GLY A 208 -14.42 17.80 -5.19
N GLN A 209 -13.33 17.53 -4.46
CA GLN A 209 -12.65 16.24 -4.43
C GLN A 209 -12.99 15.45 -3.15
N LEU A 210 -13.21 14.15 -3.32
CA LEU A 210 -13.25 13.16 -2.24
C LEU A 210 -11.90 12.43 -2.18
N THR A 211 -11.09 12.78 -1.19
CA THR A 211 -9.75 12.21 -0.99
C THR A 211 -9.82 10.97 -0.09
N ILE A 212 -9.27 9.84 -0.55
CA ILE A 212 -9.18 8.59 0.21
C ILE A 212 -7.74 8.45 0.66
N ILE A 213 -7.51 8.45 1.98
CA ILE A 213 -6.17 8.53 2.56
C ILE A 213 -6.11 7.76 3.88
N THR A 214 -4.93 7.28 4.27
CA THR A 214 -4.77 6.64 5.58
C THR A 214 -4.79 7.66 6.72
N MET A 215 -5.25 7.24 7.90
CA MET A 215 -5.26 8.08 9.11
C MET A 215 -3.88 8.69 9.43
N HIS A 216 -2.79 7.96 9.17
CA HIS A 216 -1.43 8.42 9.41
C HIS A 216 -1.04 9.58 8.49
N LYS A 217 -1.34 9.46 7.19
CA LYS A 217 -1.02 10.48 6.19
C LYS A 217 -1.91 11.71 6.27
N ALA A 218 -3.06 11.60 6.94
CA ALA A 218 -3.97 12.72 7.15
C ALA A 218 -3.46 13.73 8.19
N LYS A 219 -2.40 13.41 8.95
CA LYS A 219 -1.88 14.31 10.01
C LYS A 219 -1.46 15.66 9.41
N GLY A 220 -2.04 16.75 9.90
CA GLY A 220 -1.77 18.11 9.44
C GLY A 220 -2.66 18.60 8.31
N LEU A 221 -3.48 17.72 7.72
CA LEU A 221 -4.47 18.06 6.69
C LEU A 221 -5.86 18.21 7.32
N ASP A 222 -6.69 19.11 6.82
CA ASP A 222 -8.07 19.28 7.31
C ASP A 222 -9.07 19.37 6.14
N TRP A 223 -10.22 18.71 6.31
CA TRP A 223 -11.32 18.70 5.35
C TRP A 223 -12.60 19.23 5.97
N ASP A 224 -13.53 19.68 5.12
CA ASP A 224 -14.85 20.09 5.57
C ASP A 224 -15.61 18.89 6.13
N TYR A 225 -15.51 17.76 5.44
CA TYR A 225 -16.22 16.53 5.75
C TYR A 225 -15.23 15.37 5.85
N VAL A 226 -15.28 14.62 6.95
CA VAL A 226 -14.42 13.45 7.17
C VAL A 226 -15.27 12.23 7.47
N PHE A 227 -15.00 11.15 6.74
CA PHE A 227 -15.63 9.85 6.90
C PHE A 227 -14.57 8.86 7.42
N ILE A 228 -14.86 8.18 8.52
CA ILE A 228 -14.01 7.14 9.11
C ILE A 228 -14.79 5.82 9.10
N PRO A 229 -14.75 5.06 7.98
CA PRO A 229 -15.37 3.76 7.90
C PRO A 229 -14.52 2.68 8.58
N PHE A 230 -15.11 1.50 8.73
CA PHE A 230 -14.45 0.27 9.18
C PHE A 230 -13.86 0.31 10.59
N LEU A 231 -14.46 1.09 11.49
CA LEU A 231 -13.94 1.26 12.85
C LEU A 231 -14.30 0.08 13.75
N HIS A 232 -13.61 -1.05 13.56
CA HIS A 232 -13.81 -2.30 14.30
C HIS A 232 -12.70 -2.54 15.33
N GLU A 233 -13.04 -3.24 16.40
CA GLU A 233 -12.14 -3.53 17.54
C GLU A 233 -10.85 -4.25 17.13
N ASP A 234 -10.93 -5.16 16.15
CA ASP A 234 -9.80 -5.96 15.66
C ASP A 234 -8.79 -5.16 14.84
N THR A 235 -9.21 -4.00 14.33
CA THR A 235 -8.39 -3.07 13.55
C THR A 235 -7.92 -1.89 14.40
N LEU A 236 -8.76 -1.42 15.32
CA LEU A 236 -8.54 -0.28 16.20
C LEU A 236 -9.26 -0.52 17.54
N PRO A 237 -8.54 -0.79 18.65
CA PRO A 237 -7.07 -0.78 18.80
C PRO A 237 -6.35 -2.06 18.31
N GLY A 238 -7.09 -3.10 17.95
CA GLY A 238 -6.55 -4.42 17.65
C GLY A 238 -6.04 -5.15 18.89
N ASN A 239 -5.63 -6.40 18.71
CA ASN A 239 -5.10 -7.24 19.80
C ASN A 239 -3.59 -7.44 19.68
N PRO A 240 -2.85 -7.54 20.81
CA PRO A 240 -1.50 -8.08 20.80
C PRO A 240 -1.52 -9.49 20.21
N TRP A 241 -0.64 -9.75 19.25
CA TRP A 241 -0.56 -11.05 18.59
C TRP A 241 0.85 -11.61 18.69
N VAL A 242 0.96 -12.87 19.09
CA VAL A 242 2.21 -13.63 19.14
C VAL A 242 2.11 -14.73 18.10
N PRO A 243 3.07 -14.83 17.15
CA PRO A 243 3.11 -15.93 16.19
C PRO A 243 3.18 -17.28 16.91
N THR A 244 2.45 -18.29 16.41
CA THR A 244 2.48 -19.66 16.98
C THR A 244 3.89 -20.24 17.06
N ALA A 245 4.71 -19.98 16.05
CA ALA A 245 6.11 -20.41 16.03
C ALA A 245 6.98 -19.76 17.13
N GLY A 246 6.54 -18.64 17.73
CA GLY A 246 7.23 -17.95 18.82
C GLY A 246 6.66 -18.24 20.22
N GLN A 247 5.51 -18.92 20.31
CA GLN A 247 4.85 -19.18 21.60
C GLN A 247 5.67 -20.09 22.54
N PHE A 248 6.63 -20.86 22.01
CA PHE A 248 7.54 -21.65 22.84
C PHE A 248 8.43 -20.79 23.76
N LEU A 249 8.60 -19.50 23.43
CA LEU A 249 9.33 -18.53 24.26
C LEU A 249 8.43 -17.85 25.31
N GLY A 250 7.11 -18.06 25.23
CA GLY A 250 6.10 -17.44 26.06
C GLY A 250 5.02 -16.70 25.26
N ASP A 251 3.98 -16.25 25.95
CA ASP A 251 2.86 -15.48 25.37
C ASP A 251 3.19 -13.98 25.20
N PHE A 252 4.43 -13.68 24.81
CA PHE A 252 4.93 -12.33 24.58
C PHE A 252 5.95 -12.31 23.44
N THR A 253 6.21 -11.14 22.87
CA THR A 253 7.31 -10.97 21.92
C THR A 253 8.55 -10.40 22.63
N LEU A 254 9.71 -11.02 22.40
CA LEU A 254 10.98 -10.54 22.98
C LEU A 254 11.29 -9.09 22.60
N ALA A 255 10.86 -8.65 21.42
CA ALA A 255 11.05 -7.27 20.97
C ALA A 255 10.30 -6.26 21.84
N GLU A 256 9.04 -6.51 22.19
CA GLU A 256 8.29 -5.62 23.09
C GLU A 256 8.79 -5.68 24.52
N VAL A 257 9.16 -6.87 25.01
CA VAL A 257 9.77 -7.03 26.33
C VAL A 257 11.07 -6.24 26.43
N ALA A 258 11.96 -6.40 25.45
CA ALA A 258 13.23 -5.66 25.41
C ALA A 258 13.00 -4.14 25.34
N ARG A 259 12.06 -3.67 24.51
CA ARG A 259 11.70 -2.24 24.44
C ARG A 259 11.25 -1.69 25.79
N ALA A 260 10.38 -2.41 26.50
CA ALA A 260 9.89 -1.99 27.81
C ALA A 260 11.01 -1.97 28.85
N GLN A 261 11.88 -3.00 28.87
CA GLN A 261 13.02 -3.08 29.79
C GLN A 261 14.08 -2.01 29.53
N ILE A 262 14.41 -1.73 28.26
CA ILE A 262 15.31 -0.64 27.86
C ILE A 262 14.74 0.70 28.31
N ARG A 263 13.43 0.92 28.08
CA ARG A 263 12.74 2.15 28.51
C ARG A 263 12.78 2.32 30.02
N ALA A 264 12.50 1.26 30.79
CA ALA A 264 12.56 1.29 32.25
C ALA A 264 13.98 1.64 32.72
N SER A 265 15.01 1.01 32.14
CA SER A 265 16.42 1.30 32.46
C SER A 265 16.82 2.74 32.12
N LEU A 266 16.36 3.31 30.99
CA LEU A 266 16.64 4.70 30.60
C LEU A 266 15.97 5.72 31.52
N HIS A 267 14.86 5.37 32.16
CA HIS A 267 14.13 6.22 33.10
C HIS A 267 14.45 5.91 34.58
N GLU A 268 15.49 5.12 34.85
CA GLU A 268 15.88 4.71 36.21
C GLU A 268 14.75 4.03 37.01
N GLN A 269 13.88 3.30 36.31
CA GLN A 269 12.77 2.54 36.89
C GLN A 269 13.15 1.06 37.05
N THR A 270 12.43 0.36 37.94
CA THR A 270 12.57 -1.09 38.09
C THR A 270 12.30 -1.79 36.75
N ILE A 271 13.24 -2.64 36.33
CA ILE A 271 13.13 -3.40 35.08
C ILE A 271 12.00 -4.43 35.24
N PRO A 272 10.92 -4.34 34.43
CA PRO A 272 9.79 -5.25 34.54
C PRO A 272 10.14 -6.67 34.09
N LEU A 273 9.47 -7.65 34.68
CA LEU A 273 9.50 -9.03 34.18
C LEU A 273 8.79 -9.14 32.83
N ALA A 274 9.09 -10.19 32.06
CA ALA A 274 8.55 -10.35 30.71
C ALA A 274 7.01 -10.25 30.60
N PRO A 275 6.20 -10.85 31.50
CA PRO A 275 4.74 -10.70 31.45
C PRO A 275 4.26 -9.26 31.72
N GLU A 276 4.86 -8.58 32.69
CA GLU A 276 4.53 -7.19 33.04
C GLU A 276 4.91 -6.24 31.90
N ALA A 277 6.10 -6.45 31.32
CA ALA A 277 6.59 -5.70 30.17
C ALA A 277 5.65 -5.85 28.96
N TRP A 278 5.11 -7.04 28.74
CA TRP A 278 4.14 -7.31 27.68
C TRP A 278 2.79 -6.62 27.91
N GLU A 279 2.27 -6.66 29.14
CA GLU A 279 1.03 -5.96 29.49
C GLU A 279 1.19 -4.44 29.29
N GLN A 280 2.29 -3.86 29.79
CA GLN A 280 2.61 -2.45 29.59
C GLN A 280 2.69 -2.08 28.11
N ALA A 281 3.37 -2.91 27.29
CA ALA A 281 3.44 -2.69 25.84
C ALA A 281 2.06 -2.73 25.19
N GLY A 282 1.18 -3.65 25.62
CA GLY A 282 -0.21 -3.73 25.16
C GLY A 282 -1.02 -2.47 25.47
N GLN A 283 -0.91 -1.94 26.69
CA GLN A 283 -1.57 -0.70 27.10
C GLN A 283 -1.05 0.51 26.30
N LEU A 284 0.26 0.62 26.12
CA LEU A 284 0.90 1.69 25.36
C LEU A 284 0.50 1.67 23.89
N LYS A 285 0.42 0.47 23.29
CA LYS A 285 -0.04 0.30 21.91
C LYS A 285 -1.50 0.73 21.77
N THR A 286 -2.37 0.27 22.67
CA THR A 286 -3.78 0.69 22.71
C THR A 286 -3.91 2.22 22.81
N ALA A 287 -3.10 2.86 23.67
CA ALA A 287 -3.07 4.31 23.79
C ALA A 287 -2.64 5.00 22.50
N GLU A 288 -1.64 4.47 21.79
CA GLU A 288 -1.19 5.02 20.51
C GLU A 288 -2.25 4.89 19.41
N GLU A 289 -2.94 3.76 19.35
CA GLU A 289 -4.04 3.57 18.40
C GLU A 289 -5.20 4.55 18.66
N PHE A 290 -5.50 4.86 19.93
CA PHE A 290 -6.47 5.91 20.25
C PHE A 290 -5.96 7.33 19.93
N ARG A 291 -4.65 7.61 20.05
CA ARG A 291 -4.08 8.88 19.55
C ARG A 291 -4.25 9.00 18.04
N LEU A 292 -4.01 7.92 17.29
CA LEU A 292 -4.22 7.91 15.85
C LEU A 292 -5.69 8.21 15.50
N LEU A 293 -6.64 7.56 16.19
CA LEU A 293 -8.07 7.84 16.00
C LEU A 293 -8.40 9.30 16.33
N TYR A 294 -7.86 9.84 17.42
CA TYR A 294 -8.01 11.25 17.77
C TYR A 294 -7.48 12.18 16.66
N VAL A 295 -6.30 11.89 16.10
CA VAL A 295 -5.78 12.63 14.95
C VAL A 295 -6.76 12.57 13.78
N ALA A 296 -7.29 11.39 13.45
CA ALA A 296 -8.25 11.22 12.36
C ALA A 296 -9.56 12.00 12.59
N MET A 297 -10.11 11.97 13.80
CA MET A 297 -11.34 12.70 14.14
C MET A 297 -11.15 14.21 14.05
N THR A 298 -10.00 14.74 14.47
CA THR A 298 -9.71 16.18 14.45
C THR A 298 -9.44 16.75 13.05
N ARG A 299 -9.40 15.93 12.00
CA ARG A 299 -9.25 16.43 10.62
C ARG A 299 -10.55 17.06 10.08
N ALA A 300 -11.67 16.87 10.76
CA ALA A 300 -12.99 17.32 10.34
C ALA A 300 -13.29 18.75 10.80
N LYS A 301 -13.66 19.65 9.88
CA LYS A 301 -14.07 21.03 10.21
C LYS A 301 -15.57 21.20 10.44
N ARG A 302 -16.40 20.48 9.69
CA ARG A 302 -17.86 20.67 9.67
C ARG A 302 -18.65 19.39 9.94
N LEU A 303 -18.22 18.27 9.37
CA LEU A 303 -18.88 16.97 9.58
C LEU A 303 -17.85 15.87 9.81
N LEU A 304 -18.07 15.10 10.88
CA LEU A 304 -17.37 13.86 11.17
C LEU A 304 -18.39 12.72 11.11
N TRP A 305 -18.17 11.76 10.22
CA TRP A 305 -18.97 10.55 10.12
C TRP A 305 -18.10 9.35 10.47
N ILE A 306 -18.51 8.58 11.47
CA ILE A 306 -17.78 7.39 11.92
C ILE A 306 -18.74 6.20 11.79
N SER A 307 -18.25 5.09 11.24
CA SER A 307 -19.07 3.89 11.07
C SER A 307 -18.28 2.60 11.29
N ALA A 308 -18.99 1.60 11.80
CA ALA A 308 -18.57 0.21 11.87
C ALA A 308 -19.72 -0.65 11.38
N ALA A 309 -19.44 -1.62 10.52
CA ALA A 309 -20.44 -2.54 10.01
C ALA A 309 -20.57 -3.74 10.96
N GLU A 310 -21.75 -4.33 11.05
CA GLU A 310 -21.93 -5.55 11.84
C GLU A 310 -21.20 -6.75 11.22
N GLN A 311 -21.05 -6.74 9.90
CA GLN A 311 -20.42 -7.79 9.11
C GLN A 311 -19.22 -7.22 8.34
N GLY A 312 -18.08 -7.92 8.40
CA GLY A 312 -16.86 -7.50 7.72
C GLY A 312 -15.93 -8.67 7.38
N PRO A 313 -14.90 -8.44 6.55
CA PRO A 313 -13.98 -9.49 6.14
C PRO A 313 -13.11 -10.00 7.29
N PHE A 314 -12.74 -11.28 7.28
CA PHE A 314 -11.78 -11.82 8.26
C PHE A 314 -10.46 -11.06 8.25
N ARG A 315 -9.88 -10.84 7.05
CA ARG A 315 -8.69 -10.02 6.81
C ARG A 315 -8.89 -9.18 5.56
N TRP A 316 -8.53 -7.90 5.64
CA TRP A 316 -8.51 -7.01 4.48
C TRP A 316 -7.50 -7.47 3.43
N SER A 317 -6.45 -8.20 3.82
CA SER A 317 -5.42 -8.68 2.89
C SER A 317 -5.89 -9.70 1.86
N THR A 318 -6.95 -10.46 2.17
CA THR A 318 -7.50 -11.51 1.30
C THR A 318 -8.88 -11.17 0.76
N PHE A 319 -9.45 -10.03 1.15
CA PHE A 319 -10.78 -9.62 0.74
C PHE A 319 -10.78 -9.07 -0.68
N SER A 320 -11.61 -9.66 -1.54
CA SER A 320 -11.81 -9.29 -2.93
C SER A 320 -13.11 -8.51 -3.15
N GLY A 321 -14.03 -8.53 -2.17
CA GLY A 321 -15.32 -7.88 -2.25
C GLY A 321 -16.36 -8.66 -3.07
N LYS A 322 -16.02 -9.85 -3.59
CA LYS A 322 -16.90 -10.68 -4.42
C LYS A 322 -16.98 -12.10 -3.89
N GLY A 323 -18.13 -12.46 -3.32
CA GLY A 323 -18.39 -13.83 -2.85
C GLY A 323 -17.58 -14.25 -1.61
N ASP A 324 -16.91 -13.31 -0.94
CA ASP A 324 -16.20 -13.56 0.30
C ASP A 324 -17.17 -13.71 1.47
N ASN A 325 -16.92 -14.69 2.34
CA ASN A 325 -17.69 -14.84 3.57
C ASN A 325 -17.37 -13.68 4.53
N LEU A 326 -18.40 -12.92 4.87
CA LEU A 326 -18.34 -11.91 5.93
C LEU A 326 -18.57 -12.60 7.28
N GLN A 327 -17.93 -12.05 8.32
CA GLN A 327 -18.12 -12.49 9.69
C GLN A 327 -18.59 -11.34 10.56
N GLN A 328 -19.22 -11.68 11.67
CA GLN A 328 -19.63 -10.69 12.65
C GLN A 328 -18.39 -9.98 13.21
N LYS A 329 -18.42 -8.64 13.22
CA LYS A 329 -17.37 -7.79 13.76
C LYS A 329 -17.89 -7.01 14.95
N LYS A 330 -17.02 -6.80 15.93
CA LYS A 330 -17.29 -5.92 17.05
C LYS A 330 -16.88 -4.49 16.69
N PRO A 331 -17.72 -3.48 16.94
CA PRO A 331 -17.34 -2.09 16.76
C PRO A 331 -16.22 -1.73 17.73
N CYS A 332 -15.37 -0.78 17.35
CA CYS A 332 -14.37 -0.21 18.24
C CYS A 332 -15.02 0.30 19.54
N PRO A 333 -14.42 0.10 20.73
CA PRO A 333 -15.00 0.51 22.01
C PRO A 333 -15.30 2.02 22.11
N VAL A 334 -14.64 2.84 21.29
CA VAL A 334 -14.90 4.28 21.22
C VAL A 334 -16.26 4.59 20.61
N LEU A 335 -16.78 3.76 19.70
CA LEU A 335 -18.08 3.99 19.07
C LEU A 335 -19.24 3.98 20.08
N PRO A 336 -19.44 2.91 20.89
CA PRO A 336 -20.46 2.93 21.94
C PRO A 336 -20.33 4.11 22.90
N ALA A 337 -19.10 4.48 23.28
CA ALA A 337 -18.86 5.64 24.15
C ALA A 337 -19.31 6.96 23.50
N LEU A 338 -19.00 7.17 22.21
CA LEU A 338 -19.44 8.34 21.46
C LEU A 338 -20.97 8.36 21.28
N ARG A 339 -21.60 7.21 21.01
CA ARG A 339 -23.07 7.10 20.88
C ARG A 339 -23.80 7.48 22.16
N ASN A 340 -23.24 7.11 23.31
CA ASN A 340 -23.79 7.45 24.62
C ASN A 340 -23.63 8.94 24.94
N HIS A 341 -22.49 9.54 24.55
CA HIS A 341 -22.23 10.96 24.81
C HIS A 341 -22.96 11.90 23.83
N PHE A 342 -23.17 11.45 22.57
CA PHE A 342 -23.84 12.21 21.52
C PHE A 342 -25.07 11.47 20.97
N PRO A 343 -26.14 11.30 21.75
CA PRO A 343 -27.29 10.49 21.34
C PRO A 343 -28.02 11.00 20.09
N GLN A 344 -28.01 12.32 19.87
CA GLN A 344 -28.62 13.00 18.73
C GLN A 344 -27.86 12.78 17.41
N ALA A 345 -26.59 12.34 17.48
CA ALA A 345 -25.75 12.10 16.30
C ALA A 345 -25.86 10.65 15.77
N ASN A 346 -26.69 9.81 16.41
CA ASN A 346 -26.93 8.45 15.96
C ASN A 346 -27.78 8.46 14.69
N VAL A 347 -27.18 8.02 13.58
CA VAL A 347 -27.88 7.75 12.32
C VAL A 347 -27.90 6.23 12.14
N ASN A 348 -29.09 5.65 12.07
CA ASN A 348 -29.28 4.22 11.81
C ASN A 348 -29.03 3.88 10.35
#